data_AF-A0A8J8PFV7-F1
#
_entry.id   AF-A0A8J8PFV7-F1
#
_cell.length_a   1.000
_cell.length_b   1.000
_cell.length_c   1.000
_cell.angle_alpha   90.00
_cell.angle_beta   90.00
_cell.angle_gamma   90.00
#
_symmetry.space_group_name_H-M   'P 1'
#
loop_
_entity.id
_entity.type
_entity.pdbx_description
1 polymer ?
#
loop_
_entity_poly.entity_id
_entity_poly.type
_entity_poly.pdbx_seq_one_letter_code
_entity_poly.pdbx_strand_id
1 'polypeptide(L)' 'MNKFSGQKNSGMEIPDFAIERIARCLLPMIQAYYESAEGQAELAEWSEKKDAEDIKDNNSGKSV' A
#
# COMPACT_ATOMS: atom_id res chain seq x y z
N MET A 1 -15.34 -20.58 -2.77
CA MET A 1 -14.93 -19.53 -1.81
C MET A 1 -13.41 -19.57 -1.66
N ASN A 2 -12.70 -18.57 -2.18
CA ASN A 2 -11.26 -18.43 -1.93
C ASN A 2 -11.04 -18.12 -0.45
N LYS A 3 -10.56 -19.10 0.31
CA LYS A 3 -9.94 -18.88 1.62
C LYS A 3 -8.61 -18.19 1.33
N PHE A 4 -8.37 -17.01 1.92
CA PHE A 4 -7.06 -16.38 1.95
C PHE A 4 -6.07 -17.34 2.62
N SER A 5 -5.43 -18.17 1.82
CA SER A 5 -4.56 -19.23 2.29
C SER A 5 -3.21 -18.64 2.67
N GLY A 6 -2.92 -18.64 3.97
CA GLY A 6 -1.58 -18.98 4.44
C GLY A 6 -0.61 -17.83 4.61
N GLN A 7 -0.90 -16.91 5.54
CA GLN A 7 0.17 -16.25 6.30
C GLN A 7 -0.04 -16.56 7.77
N LYS A 8 0.94 -17.23 8.37
CA LYS A 8 0.97 -17.54 9.80
C LYS A 8 0.84 -16.21 10.55
N ASN A 9 -0.15 -16.14 11.42
CA ASN A 9 -0.30 -15.11 12.43
C ASN A 9 1.07 -14.71 13.01
N SER A 10 1.31 -13.41 13.10
CA SER A 10 2.55 -12.78 13.53
C SER A 10 2.87 -13.07 15.01
N GLY A 11 3.08 -14.33 15.41
CA GLY A 11 3.26 -14.76 16.81
C GLY A 11 2.11 -14.36 17.76
N MET A 12 1.04 -13.77 17.22
CA MET A 12 -0.08 -13.19 17.94
C MET A 12 -1.23 -14.19 17.83
N GLU A 13 -1.78 -14.64 18.97
CA GLU A 13 -2.94 -15.55 19.02
C GLU A 13 -4.26 -14.86 18.61
N ILE A 14 -4.22 -13.96 17.63
CA ILE A 14 -5.41 -13.30 17.10
C ILE A 14 -6.06 -14.24 16.09
N PRO A 15 -7.34 -14.59 16.26
CA PRO A 15 -8.06 -15.40 15.27
C PRO A 15 -8.21 -14.66 13.93
N ASP A 16 -8.08 -15.40 12.82
CA ASP A 16 -8.18 -14.86 11.45
C ASP A 16 -9.48 -14.06 11.22
N PHE A 17 -10.61 -14.53 11.76
CA PHE A 17 -11.89 -13.83 11.59
C PHE A 17 -11.89 -12.42 12.22
N ALA A 18 -11.09 -12.20 13.27
CA ALA A 18 -10.96 -10.91 13.91
C ALA A 18 -10.12 -9.96 13.04
N ILE A 19 -9.04 -10.46 12.45
CA ILE A 19 -8.22 -9.73 11.48
C ILE A 19 -9.06 -9.35 10.26
N GLU A 20 -9.80 -10.31 9.70
CA GLU A 20 -10.68 -10.06 8.56
C GLU A 20 -11.76 -9.03 8.89
N ARG A 21 -12.35 -9.09 10.09
CA ARG A 21 -13.37 -8.12 10.52
C ARG A 21 -12.79 -6.72 10.60
N ILE A 22 -11.60 -6.57 11.17
CA ILE A 22 -10.88 -5.29 11.23
C ILE A 22 -10.60 -4.78 9.81
N ALA A 23 -10.02 -5.62 8.95
CA ALA A 23 -9.73 -5.25 7.57
C ALA A 23 -10.98 -4.81 6.80
N ARG A 24 -12.10 -5.54 6.94
CA ARG A 24 -13.38 -5.17 6.32
C ARG A 24 -13.91 -3.82 6.81
N CYS A 25 -13.71 -3.48 8.08
CA CYS A 25 -14.12 -2.19 8.62
C CYS A 25 -13.19 -1.04 8.17
N LEU A 26 -11.88 -1.29 8.08
CA LEU A 26 -10.90 -0.27 7.71
C LEU A 26 -10.88 0.04 6.21
N LEU A 27 -11.12 -0.96 5.36
CA LEU A 27 -11.08 -0.82 3.90
C LEU A 27 -11.90 0.36 3.35
N PRO A 28 -13.19 0.55 3.70
CA PRO A 28 -13.97 1.68 3.19
C PRO A 28 -13.44 3.03 3.67
N MET A 29 -12.86 3.10 4.88
CA MET A 29 -12.27 4.35 5.38
C MET A 29 -11.00 4.71 4.62
N ILE A 30 -10.17 3.72 4.32
CA ILE A 30 -8.96 3.90 3.50
C ILE A 30 -9.36 4.33 2.08
N GLN A 31 -10.37 3.69 1.48
CA GLN A 31 -10.86 4.07 0.15
C GLN A 31 -11.37 5.52 0.13
N ALA A 32 -12.17 5.91 1.11
CA ALA A 32 -12.65 7.29 1.23
C ALA A 32 -11.51 8.31 1.40
N TYR A 33 -10.43 7.94 2.11
CA TYR A 33 -9.24 8.78 2.23
C TYR A 33 -8.56 8.98 0.87
N TYR A 34 -8.34 7.92 0.10
CA TYR A 34 -7.73 8.05 -1.23
C TYR A 34 -8.62 8.79 -2.24
N GLU A 35 -9.94 8.77 -2.09
CA GLU A 35 -10.86 9.56 -2.91
C GLU A 35 -10.90 11.04 -2.50
N SER A 36 -10.40 11.38 -1.31
CA SER A 36 -10.33 12.76 -0.84
C SER A 36 -9.23 13.54 -1.56
N ALA A 37 -9.39 14.88 -1.59
CA ALA A 37 -8.41 15.77 -2.20
C ALA A 37 -7.02 15.69 -1.52
N GLU A 38 -7.00 15.47 -0.20
CA GLU A 38 -5.77 15.30 0.58
C GLU A 38 -5.03 14.01 0.17
N GLY A 39 -5.76 12.88 0.12
CA GLY A 39 -5.18 11.60 -0.30
C GLY A 39 -4.68 11.58 -1.75
N GLN A 40 -5.36 12.27 -2.67
CA GLN A 40 -4.88 12.44 -4.04
C GLN A 40 -3.64 13.34 -4.15
N ALA A 41 -3.57 14.41 -3.35
CA ALA A 41 -2.42 15.31 -3.35
C ALA A 41 -1.16 14.63 -2.82
N GLU A 42 -1.26 13.88 -1.71
CA GLU A 42 -0.15 13.09 -1.16
C GLU A 42 0.33 12.02 -2.16
N LEU A 43 -0.61 11.37 -2.87
CA LEU A 43 -0.28 10.37 -3.87
C LEU A 43 0.43 10.97 -5.09
N ALA A 44 0.00 12.16 -5.53
CA ALA A 44 0.66 12.90 -6.60
C ALA A 44 2.09 13.30 -6.22
N GLU A 45 2.31 13.81 -5.00
CA GLU A 45 3.64 14.15 -4.50
C GLU A 45 4.55 12.92 -4.40
N TRP A 46 4.01 11.77 -3.97
CA TRP A 46 4.74 10.52 -3.93
C TRP A 46 5.13 10.02 -5.34
N SER A 47 4.23 10.14 -6.32
CA SER A 47 4.52 9.77 -7.71
C SER A 47 5.63 10.65 -8.30
N GLU A 48 5.58 11.96 -8.08
CA GLU A 48 6.59 12.90 -8.59
C GLU A 48 7.99 12.62 -8.01
N LYS A 49 8.06 12.27 -6.72
CA LYS A 49 9.32 11.84 -6.08
C LYS A 49 9.85 10.55 -6.69
N LYS A 50 8.97 9.59 -7.01
CA LYS A 50 9.35 8.32 -7.62
C LYS A 50 9.86 8.48 -9.05
N ASP A 51 9.17 9.26 -9.86
CA ASP A 51 9.63 9.56 -11.23
C ASP A 51 11.00 10.26 -11.22
N ALA A 52 11.25 11.14 -10.24
CA ALA A 52 12.55 11.79 -10.05
C ALA A 52 13.66 10.85 -9.55
N GLU A 53 13.33 9.78 -8.82
CA GLU A 53 14.27 8.71 -8.42
C GLU A 53 14.57 7.77 -9.60
N ASP A 54 13.55 7.34 -10.33
CA ASP A 54 13.69 6.45 -11.50
C ASP A 54 14.49 7.12 -12.63
N ILE A 55 14.38 8.44 -12.83
CA ILE A 55 15.21 9.18 -13.79
C ILE A 55 16.69 9.22 -13.36
N LYS A 56 17.00 9.22 -12.06
CA LYS A 56 18.39 9.23 -11.57
C LYS A 56 19.06 7.87 -11.73
N ASP A 57 18.34 6.78 -11.54
CA ASP A 57 18.89 5.43 -11.68
C ASP A 57 19.22 5.10 -13.14
N ASN A 58 18.42 5.58 -14.11
CA ASN A 58 18.63 5.36 -15.54
C ASN A 58 19.81 6.14 -16.14
N ASN A 59 20.33 7.19 -15.49
CA ASN A 59 21.47 7.97 -15.98
C ASN A 59 22.82 7.51 -15.39
N SER A 60 22.82 6.56 -14.45
CA SER A 60 24.04 5.99 -13.86
C SER A 60 24.63 4.82 -14.66
N GLY A 61 23.88 4.28 -15.64
CA GLY A 61 24.26 3.09 -16.41
C GLY A 61 24.86 3.33 -17.80
N LYS A 62 25.08 4.57 -18.23
CA LYS A 62 25.65 4.87 -19.56
C LYS A 62 26.85 5.82 -19.47
N SER A 63 27.89 5.33 -18.81
CA SER A 63 29.25 5.86 -18.96
C SER A 63 30.25 4.72 -18.80
N VAL A 64 30.48 3.98 -19.88
CA VAL A 64 31.79 3.54 -20.41
C VAL A 64 31.58 2.78 -21.72
#